data_AF-A0A3M2B5I4-F1
#
_entry.id   AF-A0A3M2B5I4-F1
#
_cell.length_a   1.000
_cell.length_b   1.000
_cell.length_c   1.000
_cell.angle_alpha   90.00
_cell.angle_beta   90.00
_cell.angle_gamma   90.00
#
_symmetry.space_group_name_H-M   'P 1'
#
loop_
_entity.id
_entity.type
_entity.pdbx_description
1 polymer ?
#
loop_
_entity_poly.entity_id
_entity_poly.type
_entity_poly.pdbx_seq_one_letter_code
_entity_poly.pdbx_strand_id
1 'polypeptide(L)'
;MNTAHTPKHHCLIPSVGIVLLVCAAVYLPRLGVGGLTMTEGHRAIPAWEMLETGEWLVPHLFGQPYLRKPPGMVWAIALSSSVLGVSEFAARLVSALAASGMAVVALMWARRWFGARAGLAAGLAQALMPQMWAWGRSAEIEALNALGAQLLVFGVLETVRTKRWRASAAVLIGLVVAAAAKGPAALPCLLGAIGSACIVLGPRAALKNIRLWSALFAGIAVVAIVMVAIGHRMEALGQQPVTQSVAAFMWQAERIGGVLAFPLAAWVSALPISLALLFPWGPGARAEANRLGRTGWVCVRLAAWTWVLSISIYMLAGVSNPRYALPAAA
;
A
#
# COMPACT_ATOMS: atom_id res chain seq x y z
N MET A 1 32.63 24.65 -29.46
CA MET A 1 32.83 23.94 -28.18
C MET A 1 31.46 23.52 -27.65
N ASN A 2 31.06 22.27 -27.90
CA ASN A 2 29.81 21.69 -27.41
C ASN A 2 30.14 20.88 -26.15
N THR A 3 29.90 21.46 -24.97
CA THR A 3 30.03 20.74 -23.70
C THR A 3 28.86 19.76 -23.57
N ALA A 4 29.10 18.50 -23.93
CA ALA A 4 28.22 17.40 -23.63
C ALA A 4 28.04 17.32 -22.11
N HIS A 5 26.87 17.70 -21.61
CA HIS A 5 26.46 17.40 -20.24
C HIS A 5 26.28 15.89 -20.12
N THR A 6 27.32 15.20 -19.65
CA THR A 6 27.20 13.83 -19.17
C THR A 6 26.24 13.83 -17.97
N PRO A 7 25.13 13.06 -18.01
CA PRO A 7 24.23 12.99 -16.88
C PRO A 7 24.98 12.34 -15.72
N LYS A 8 25.26 13.10 -14.65
CA LYS A 8 25.83 12.59 -13.40
C LYS A 8 24.95 11.45 -12.90
N HIS A 9 25.43 10.21 -13.01
CA HIS A 9 24.78 9.04 -12.45
C HIS A 9 24.82 9.13 -10.92
N HIS A 10 23.91 9.89 -10.32
CA HIS A 10 23.77 9.93 -8.86
C HIS A 10 23.52 8.50 -8.36
N CYS A 11 24.41 7.96 -7.52
CA CYS A 11 24.31 6.60 -7.02
C CYS A 11 22.98 6.38 -6.26
N LEU A 12 22.39 5.19 -6.37
CA LEU A 12 21.13 4.84 -5.70
C LEU A 12 21.30 4.77 -4.18
N ILE A 13 22.46 4.30 -3.71
CA ILE A 13 22.74 4.03 -2.31
C ILE A 13 22.64 5.30 -1.44
N PRO A 14 23.27 6.44 -1.81
CA PRO A 14 23.09 7.69 -1.07
C PRO A 14 21.62 8.15 -0.99
N SER A 15 20.85 8.01 -2.07
CA SER A 15 19.44 8.45 -2.07
C SER A 15 18.57 7.60 -1.14
N VAL A 16 18.78 6.28 -1.12
CA VAL A 16 18.10 5.38 -0.18
C VAL A 16 18.49 5.71 1.26
N GLY A 17 19.79 5.93 1.52
CA GLY A 17 20.27 6.32 2.85
C GLY A 17 19.63 7.61 3.35
N ILE A 18 19.54 8.65 2.51
CA ILE A 18 18.87 9.92 2.86
C ILE A 18 17.40 9.69 3.19
N VAL A 19 16.66 8.95 2.35
CA VAL A 19 15.24 8.67 2.60
C VAL A 19 15.04 7.90 3.90
N LEU A 20 15.85 6.86 4.15
CA LEU A 20 15.76 6.07 5.38
C LEU A 20 16.10 6.89 6.63
N LEU A 21 17.07 7.81 6.56
CA LEU A 21 17.38 8.71 7.67
C LEU A 21 16.19 9.64 7.98
N VAL A 22 15.53 10.18 6.96
CA VAL A 22 14.31 10.99 7.14
C VAL A 22 13.18 10.15 7.71
N CYS A 23 12.94 8.94 7.18
CA CYS A 23 11.95 8.02 7.73
C CYS A 23 12.23 7.67 9.19
N ALA A 24 13.49 7.41 9.55
CA ALA A 24 13.89 7.15 10.93
C ALA A 24 13.57 8.35 11.83
N ALA A 25 13.87 9.57 11.37
CA ALA A 25 13.57 10.79 12.12
C ALA A 25 12.06 11.06 12.29
N VAL A 26 11.22 10.65 11.33
CA VAL A 26 9.76 10.84 11.38
C VAL A 26 9.08 9.74 12.19
N TYR A 27 9.42 8.48 11.94
CA TYR A 27 8.62 7.33 12.40
C TYR A 27 9.12 6.69 13.69
N LEU A 28 10.39 6.84 14.09
CA LEU A 28 10.95 6.14 15.25
C LEU A 28 10.95 6.91 16.59
N PRO A 29 11.09 8.26 16.65
CA PRO A 29 11.22 8.94 17.93
C PRO A 29 10.00 8.68 18.81
N ARG A 30 10.24 8.25 20.06
CA ARG A 30 9.21 8.01 21.09
C ARG A 30 8.10 7.03 20.67
N LEU A 31 8.38 6.12 19.75
CA LEU A 31 7.38 5.20 19.19
C LEU A 31 6.71 4.30 20.26
N GLY A 32 7.43 3.97 21.34
CA GLY A 32 6.92 3.16 22.46
C GLY A 32 6.53 3.91 23.74
N VAL A 33 6.54 5.26 23.77
CA VAL A 33 6.44 6.02 25.04
C VAL A 33 5.00 6.14 25.57
N GLY A 34 3.98 5.88 24.75
CA GLY A 34 2.58 5.88 25.16
C GLY A 34 1.93 4.51 25.03
N GLY A 35 0.93 4.22 25.86
CA GLY A 35 0.15 3.00 25.78
C GLY A 35 -0.58 2.84 24.45
N LEU A 36 -1.17 1.66 24.22
CA LEU A 36 -1.96 1.38 23.03
C LEU A 36 -3.21 2.27 22.98
N THR A 37 -3.52 2.81 21.79
CA THR A 37 -4.65 3.73 21.58
C THR A 37 -5.54 3.25 20.44
N MET A 38 -6.69 3.92 20.24
CA MET A 38 -7.59 3.67 19.11
C MET A 38 -7.94 2.17 18.98
N THR A 39 -7.51 1.51 17.91
CA THR A 39 -7.74 0.08 17.71
C THR A 39 -6.45 -0.74 17.67
N GLU A 40 -5.32 -0.17 18.09
CA GLU A 40 -4.01 -0.84 18.18
C GLU A 40 -4.08 -2.12 19.02
N GLY A 41 -4.82 -2.07 20.14
CA GLY A 41 -5.03 -3.23 21.02
C GLY A 41 -5.62 -4.45 20.32
N HIS A 42 -6.48 -4.26 19.31
CA HIS A 42 -7.07 -5.36 18.54
C HIS A 42 -6.08 -6.02 17.56
N ARG A 43 -4.82 -5.57 17.49
CA ARG A 43 -3.74 -6.20 16.72
C ARG A 43 -2.57 -6.58 17.62
N ALA A 44 -2.18 -5.68 18.53
CA ALA A 44 -1.08 -5.91 19.45
C ALA A 44 -1.38 -7.02 20.47
N ILE A 45 -2.54 -6.99 21.14
CA ILE A 45 -2.88 -7.99 22.15
C ILE A 45 -2.99 -9.39 21.52
N PRO A 46 -3.70 -9.59 20.39
CA PRO A 46 -3.72 -10.91 19.75
C PRO A 46 -2.35 -11.41 19.32
N ALA A 47 -1.46 -10.49 18.91
CA ALA A 47 -0.11 -10.85 18.52
C ALA A 47 0.73 -11.32 19.72
N TRP A 48 0.51 -10.75 20.90
CA TRP A 48 1.15 -11.18 22.13
C TRP A 48 0.56 -12.50 22.65
N GLU A 49 -0.76 -12.67 22.58
CA GLU A 49 -1.41 -13.97 22.88
C GLU A 49 -0.88 -15.10 21.98
N MET A 50 -0.55 -14.83 20.71
CA MET A 50 0.09 -15.84 19.85
C MET A 50 1.46 -16.29 20.39
N LEU A 51 2.24 -15.38 21.01
CA LEU A 51 3.53 -15.71 21.61
C LEU A 51 3.36 -16.52 22.89
N GLU A 52 2.35 -16.20 23.69
CA GLU A 52 2.05 -16.88 24.96
C GLU A 52 1.49 -18.29 24.72
N THR A 53 0.61 -18.45 23.74
CA THR A 53 -0.12 -19.71 23.48
C THR A 53 0.59 -20.62 22.49
N GLY A 54 1.46 -20.07 21.63
CA GLY A 54 2.04 -20.79 20.49
C GLY A 54 1.06 -21.04 19.34
N GLU A 55 -0.16 -20.50 19.39
CA GLU A 55 -1.13 -20.57 18.29
C GLU A 55 -0.84 -19.45 17.27
N TRP A 56 -0.05 -19.76 16.24
CA TRP A 56 0.37 -18.77 15.25
C TRP A 56 -0.59 -18.61 14.05
N LEU A 57 -1.55 -19.50 13.86
CA LEU A 57 -2.40 -19.46 12.67
C LEU A 57 -3.65 -18.61 12.90
N VAL A 58 -4.28 -18.74 14.07
CA VAL A 58 -5.54 -18.04 14.39
C VAL A 58 -5.33 -17.06 15.55
N PRO A 59 -5.49 -15.74 15.32
CA PRO A 59 -5.40 -14.75 16.39
C PRO A 59 -6.56 -14.93 17.39
N HIS A 60 -6.23 -14.83 18.68
CA HIS A 60 -7.19 -14.77 19.77
C HIS A 60 -7.15 -13.39 20.42
N LEU A 61 -8.28 -12.92 20.94
CA LEU A 61 -8.36 -11.73 21.76
C LEU A 61 -9.13 -12.08 23.03
N PHE A 62 -8.46 -11.99 24.17
CA PHE A 62 -8.96 -12.45 25.47
C PHE A 62 -9.43 -13.91 25.41
N GLY A 63 -8.65 -14.77 24.76
CA GLY A 63 -8.94 -16.20 24.63
C GLY A 63 -10.05 -16.57 23.65
N GLN A 64 -10.61 -15.61 22.90
CA GLN A 64 -11.63 -15.85 21.88
C GLN A 64 -11.06 -15.66 20.46
N PRO A 65 -11.31 -16.56 19.50
CA PRO A 65 -10.86 -16.40 18.12
C PRO A 65 -11.36 -15.08 17.53
N TYR A 66 -10.44 -14.27 17.01
CA TYR A 66 -10.71 -12.90 16.61
C TYR A 66 -10.34 -12.65 15.15
N LEU A 67 -11.27 -12.98 14.24
CA LEU A 67 -11.10 -12.89 12.78
C LEU A 67 -11.90 -11.74 12.15
N ARG A 68 -11.93 -10.57 12.79
CA ARG A 68 -12.56 -9.35 12.21
C ARG A 68 -11.81 -8.83 10.98
N LYS A 69 -10.52 -9.12 10.89
CA LYS A 69 -9.64 -8.83 9.76
C LYS A 69 -8.71 -10.02 9.53
N PRO A 70 -8.15 -10.17 8.32
CA PRO A 70 -7.11 -11.16 8.09
C PRO A 70 -5.89 -10.89 9.02
N PRO A 71 -5.17 -11.95 9.43
CA PRO A 71 -4.23 -11.88 10.56
C PRO A 71 -2.85 -11.29 10.22
N GLY A 72 -2.60 -10.81 9.00
CA GLY A 72 -1.27 -10.43 8.53
C GLY A 72 -0.58 -9.33 9.37
N MET A 73 -1.32 -8.35 9.88
CA MET A 73 -0.75 -7.35 10.79
C MET A 73 -0.45 -7.96 12.17
N VAL A 74 -1.30 -8.85 12.65
CA VAL A 74 -1.11 -9.56 13.92
C VAL A 74 0.16 -10.43 13.83
N TRP A 75 0.31 -11.17 12.75
CA TRP A 75 1.51 -11.97 12.47
C TRP A 75 2.78 -11.13 12.41
N ALA A 76 2.73 -9.97 11.75
CA ALA A 76 3.87 -9.07 11.67
C ALA A 76 4.25 -8.50 13.04
N ILE A 77 3.26 -8.15 13.89
CA ILE A 77 3.51 -7.70 15.27
C ILE A 77 4.06 -8.83 16.13
N ALA A 78 3.54 -10.05 16.00
CA ALA A 78 4.01 -11.21 16.74
C ALA A 78 5.47 -11.51 16.39
N LEU A 79 5.83 -11.47 15.11
CA LEU A 79 7.22 -11.61 14.65
C LEU A 79 8.13 -10.49 15.15
N SER A 80 7.65 -9.24 15.13
CA SER A 80 8.42 -8.11 15.68
C SER A 80 8.64 -8.26 17.19
N SER A 81 7.60 -8.66 17.91
CA SER A 81 7.60 -8.81 19.37
C SER A 81 8.38 -10.04 19.83
N SER A 82 8.48 -11.11 19.02
CA SER A 82 9.30 -12.27 19.34
C SER A 82 10.80 -11.97 19.29
N VAL A 83 11.21 -10.97 18.50
CA VAL A 83 12.62 -10.55 18.36
C VAL A 83 12.97 -9.43 19.34
N LEU A 84 12.07 -8.46 19.52
CA LEU A 84 12.33 -7.23 20.27
C LEU A 84 11.71 -7.20 21.68
N GLY A 85 10.93 -8.22 22.03
CA GLY A 85 10.13 -8.25 23.24
C GLY A 85 8.76 -7.60 23.07
N VAL A 86 7.82 -8.04 23.91
CA VAL A 86 6.45 -7.52 23.98
C VAL A 86 6.47 -6.07 24.46
N SER A 87 6.15 -5.15 23.55
CA SER A 87 6.09 -3.71 23.83
C SER A 87 5.32 -2.95 22.74
N GLU A 88 4.84 -1.74 23.05
CA GLU A 88 4.23 -0.84 22.08
C GLU A 88 5.22 -0.45 20.97
N PHE A 89 6.51 -0.34 21.30
CA PHE A 89 7.56 -0.10 20.32
C PHE A 89 7.60 -1.22 19.27
N ALA A 90 7.68 -2.49 19.71
CA ALA A 90 7.74 -3.63 18.80
C ALA A 90 6.48 -3.73 17.92
N ALA A 91 5.30 -3.44 18.48
CA ALA A 91 4.05 -3.45 17.72
C ALA A 91 3.98 -2.34 16.66
N ARG A 92 4.35 -1.11 17.02
CA ARG A 92 4.30 0.04 16.11
C ARG A 92 5.45 0.05 15.10
N LEU A 93 6.56 -0.63 15.39
CA LEU A 93 7.71 -0.74 14.49
C LEU A 93 7.30 -1.34 13.13
N VAL A 94 6.34 -2.27 13.12
CA VAL A 94 5.80 -2.86 11.88
C VAL A 94 5.31 -1.78 10.92
N SER A 95 4.52 -0.84 11.41
CA SER A 95 4.00 0.27 10.61
C SER A 95 5.07 1.28 10.22
N ALA A 96 6.04 1.55 11.11
CA ALA A 96 7.17 2.43 10.82
C ALA A 96 8.03 1.86 9.68
N LEU A 97 8.27 0.55 9.70
CA LEU A 97 8.97 -0.16 8.63
C LEU A 97 8.14 -0.20 7.35
N ALA A 98 6.82 -0.41 7.44
CA ALA A 98 5.95 -0.39 6.27
C ALA A 98 5.95 0.99 5.59
N ALA A 99 5.78 2.07 6.35
CA ALA A 99 5.83 3.45 5.84
C ALA A 99 7.20 3.81 5.26
N SER A 100 8.29 3.35 5.90
CA SER A 100 9.65 3.51 5.36
C SER A 100 9.84 2.75 4.05
N GLY A 101 9.31 1.52 3.97
CA GLY A 101 9.28 0.71 2.76
C GLY A 101 8.54 1.42 1.62
N MET A 102 7.43 2.08 1.92
CA MET A 102 6.68 2.86 0.93
C MET A 102 7.50 4.00 0.33
N ALA A 103 8.26 4.71 1.17
CA ALA A 103 9.16 5.77 0.71
C ALA A 103 10.29 5.24 -0.19
N VAL A 104 10.84 4.08 0.13
CA VAL A 104 11.86 3.42 -0.71
C VAL A 104 11.25 2.94 -2.03
N VAL A 105 10.05 2.36 -2.03
CA VAL A 105 9.33 1.95 -3.24
C VAL A 105 9.04 3.15 -4.14
N ALA A 106 8.53 4.24 -3.57
CA ALA A 106 8.29 5.49 -4.30
C ALA A 106 9.59 6.01 -4.96
N LEU A 107 10.70 6.03 -4.20
CA LEU A 107 12.01 6.40 -4.74
C LEU A 107 12.43 5.52 -5.91
N MET A 108 12.35 4.20 -5.75
CA MET A 108 12.82 3.25 -6.75
C MET A 108 12.03 3.36 -8.06
N TRP A 109 10.71 3.47 -7.99
CA TRP A 109 9.85 3.56 -9.17
C TRP A 109 9.93 4.93 -9.84
N ALA A 110 9.89 6.02 -9.07
CA ALA A 110 10.04 7.36 -9.64
C ALA A 110 11.43 7.54 -10.26
N ARG A 111 12.49 7.00 -9.62
CA ARG A 111 13.85 6.99 -10.21
C ARG A 111 13.88 6.29 -11.55
N ARG A 112 13.19 5.17 -11.65
CA ARG A 112 13.14 4.34 -12.84
C ARG A 112 12.36 5.00 -13.97
N TRP A 113 11.30 5.74 -13.65
CA TRP A 113 10.44 6.38 -14.64
C TRP A 113 10.91 7.77 -15.06
N PHE A 114 11.54 8.51 -14.16
CA PHE A 114 11.79 9.95 -14.29
C PHE A 114 13.23 10.37 -13.91
N GLY A 115 14.09 9.41 -13.55
CA GLY A 115 15.49 9.65 -13.22
C GLY A 115 15.77 9.95 -11.74
N ALA A 116 17.06 10.03 -11.39
CA ALA A 116 17.54 10.05 -10.01
C ALA A 116 16.91 11.12 -9.11
N ARG A 117 16.78 12.35 -9.63
CA ARG A 117 16.24 13.50 -8.87
C ARG A 117 14.76 13.30 -8.52
N ALA A 118 13.97 12.84 -9.48
CA ALA A 118 12.56 12.53 -9.26
C ALA A 118 12.39 11.37 -8.28
N GLY A 119 13.28 10.38 -8.32
CA GLY A 119 13.35 9.31 -7.32
C GLY A 119 13.54 9.84 -5.90
N LEU A 120 14.58 10.64 -5.68
CA LEU A 120 14.83 11.22 -4.36
C LEU A 120 13.66 12.09 -3.90
N ALA A 121 13.12 12.93 -4.78
CA ALA A 121 11.97 13.78 -4.48
C ALA A 121 10.73 12.97 -4.10
N ALA A 122 10.40 11.90 -4.83
CA ALA A 122 9.27 11.04 -4.53
C ALA A 122 9.42 10.30 -3.20
N GLY A 123 10.62 9.77 -2.92
CA GLY A 123 10.89 9.10 -1.64
C GLY A 123 10.79 10.05 -0.44
N LEU A 124 11.36 11.25 -0.55
CA LEU A 124 11.26 12.28 0.49
C LEU A 124 9.82 12.77 0.66
N ALA A 125 9.09 12.98 -0.44
CA ALA A 125 7.70 13.39 -0.38
C ALA A 125 6.84 12.32 0.30
N GLN A 126 7.07 11.05 0.00
CA GLN A 126 6.37 9.94 0.65
C GLN A 126 6.73 9.82 2.15
N ALA A 127 8.00 9.99 2.50
CA ALA A 127 8.45 9.98 3.89
C ALA A 127 7.84 11.12 4.73
N LEU A 128 7.64 12.29 4.12
CA LEU A 128 7.15 13.50 4.76
C LEU A 128 5.63 13.71 4.61
N MET A 129 4.92 12.82 3.92
CA MET A 129 3.47 12.94 3.71
C MET A 129 2.73 12.95 5.05
N PRO A 130 2.06 14.06 5.45
CA PRO A 130 1.45 14.18 6.77
C PRO A 130 0.43 13.10 7.08
N GLN A 131 -0.33 12.66 6.07
CA GLN A 131 -1.28 11.57 6.20
C GLN A 131 -0.61 10.28 6.71
N MET A 132 0.65 10.00 6.36
CA MET A 132 1.35 8.80 6.80
C MET A 132 1.92 8.90 8.22
N TRP A 133 2.01 10.09 8.81
CA TRP A 133 2.66 10.26 10.12
C TRP A 133 1.91 9.52 11.22
N ALA A 134 0.58 9.58 11.22
CA ALA A 134 -0.24 8.86 12.19
C ALA A 134 -0.17 7.34 11.95
N TRP A 135 -0.31 6.90 10.69
CA TRP A 135 -0.42 5.48 10.35
C TRP A 135 0.92 4.75 10.35
N GLY A 136 2.02 5.44 10.06
CA GLY A 136 3.38 4.91 10.18
C GLY A 136 3.87 4.86 11.62
N ARG A 137 3.14 5.43 12.57
CA ARG A 137 3.51 5.48 14.01
C ARG A 137 2.53 4.73 14.92
N SER A 138 1.52 4.07 14.36
CA SER A 138 0.52 3.28 15.10
C SER A 138 0.58 1.81 14.71
N ALA A 139 0.18 0.91 15.59
CA ALA A 139 0.05 -0.53 15.31
C ALA A 139 -1.25 -0.87 14.55
N GLU A 140 -1.70 0.05 13.70
CA GLU A 140 -2.87 -0.07 12.86
C GLU A 140 -2.53 -0.78 11.53
N ILE A 141 -3.55 -1.27 10.82
CA ILE A 141 -3.39 -2.12 9.62
C ILE A 141 -3.08 -1.31 8.34
N GLU A 142 -3.16 0.01 8.44
CA GLU A 142 -3.20 0.97 7.35
C GLU A 142 -1.87 1.02 6.58
N ALA A 143 -0.74 1.17 7.28
CA ALA A 143 0.57 1.28 6.66
C ALA A 143 0.98 -0.02 5.94
N LEU A 144 0.77 -1.18 6.58
CA LEU A 144 1.11 -2.47 5.99
C LEU A 144 0.26 -2.77 4.74
N ASN A 145 -1.04 -2.52 4.81
CA ASN A 145 -1.93 -2.68 3.65
C ASN A 145 -1.54 -1.72 2.51
N ALA A 146 -1.17 -0.49 2.82
CA ALA A 146 -0.79 0.49 1.82
C ALA A 146 0.54 0.17 1.13
N LEU A 147 1.54 -0.33 1.87
CA LEU A 147 2.76 -0.86 1.27
C LEU A 147 2.46 -2.01 0.29
N GLY A 148 1.61 -2.96 0.70
CA GLY A 148 1.18 -4.05 -0.18
C GLY A 148 0.49 -3.54 -1.44
N ALA A 149 -0.45 -2.60 -1.29
CA ALA A 149 -1.17 -2.01 -2.42
C ALA A 149 -0.26 -1.21 -3.35
N GLN A 150 0.72 -0.46 -2.82
CA GLN A 150 1.67 0.32 -3.59
C GLN A 150 2.59 -0.61 -4.42
N LEU A 151 3.10 -1.68 -3.81
CA LEU A 151 3.85 -2.73 -4.53
C LEU A 151 3.01 -3.39 -5.62
N LEU A 152 1.74 -3.68 -5.32
CA LEU A 152 0.79 -4.27 -6.26
C LEU A 152 0.57 -3.35 -7.47
N VAL A 153 0.19 -2.09 -7.24
CA VAL A 153 -0.08 -1.09 -8.28
C VAL A 153 1.15 -0.89 -9.16
N PHE A 154 2.29 -0.57 -8.56
CA PHE A 154 3.52 -0.34 -9.31
C PHE A 154 4.03 -1.60 -10.02
N GLY A 155 3.81 -2.78 -9.42
CA GLY A 155 4.05 -4.07 -10.04
C GLY A 155 3.21 -4.29 -11.29
N VAL A 156 1.90 -3.98 -11.24
CA VAL A 156 0.97 -4.10 -12.39
C VAL A 156 1.44 -3.20 -13.52
N LEU A 157 1.64 -1.91 -13.22
CA LEU A 157 2.02 -0.91 -14.22
C LEU A 157 3.36 -1.26 -14.89
N GLU A 158 4.33 -1.73 -14.11
CA GLU A 158 5.65 -2.10 -14.63
C GLU A 158 5.64 -3.44 -15.39
N THR A 159 4.83 -4.41 -14.96
CA THR A 159 4.68 -5.72 -15.61
C THR A 159 4.06 -5.56 -17.00
N VAL A 160 3.04 -4.71 -17.12
CA VAL A 160 2.40 -4.44 -18.40
C VAL A 160 3.35 -3.72 -19.36
N ARG A 161 4.19 -2.80 -18.86
CA ARG A 161 5.11 -2.02 -19.69
C ARG A 161 6.37 -2.75 -20.13
N THR A 162 7.05 -3.43 -19.20
CA THR A 162 8.41 -3.93 -19.42
C THR A 162 8.51 -5.45 -19.40
N LYS A 163 7.42 -6.15 -19.08
CA LYS A 163 7.34 -7.60 -18.93
C LYS A 163 8.35 -8.18 -17.93
N ARG A 164 9.07 -7.42 -17.09
CA ARG A 164 10.14 -7.95 -16.23
C ARG A 164 9.59 -8.84 -15.09
N TRP A 165 10.25 -9.96 -14.79
CA TRP A 165 9.82 -10.89 -13.73
C TRP A 165 9.79 -10.24 -12.33
N ARG A 166 10.72 -9.31 -12.05
CA ARG A 166 10.74 -8.57 -10.78
C ARG A 166 9.48 -7.73 -10.57
N ALA A 167 8.86 -7.25 -11.65
CA ALA A 167 7.59 -6.54 -11.58
C ALA A 167 6.43 -7.51 -11.24
N SER A 168 6.44 -8.71 -11.82
CA SER A 168 5.49 -9.78 -11.48
C SER A 168 5.64 -10.26 -10.04
N ALA A 169 6.86 -10.32 -9.51
CA ALA A 169 7.10 -10.61 -8.09
C ALA A 169 6.49 -9.53 -7.18
N ALA A 170 6.62 -8.24 -7.56
CA ALA A 170 5.99 -7.15 -6.83
C ALA A 170 4.45 -7.23 -6.86
N VAL A 171 3.84 -7.68 -7.96
CA VAL A 171 2.39 -7.97 -8.03
C VAL A 171 2.00 -9.03 -7.02
N LEU A 172 2.68 -10.18 -7.02
CA LEU A 172 2.39 -11.29 -6.11
C LEU A 172 2.56 -10.86 -4.65
N ILE A 173 3.72 -10.33 -4.29
CA ILE A 173 4.05 -9.91 -2.92
C ILE A 173 3.06 -8.83 -2.46
N GLY A 174 2.83 -7.82 -3.30
CA GLY A 174 1.91 -6.73 -2.98
C GLY A 174 0.49 -7.21 -2.73
N LEU A 175 -0.01 -8.13 -3.55
CA LEU A 175 -1.34 -8.73 -3.38
C LEU A 175 -1.43 -9.52 -2.07
N VAL A 176 -0.45 -10.38 -1.78
CA VAL A 176 -0.44 -11.20 -0.56
C VAL A 176 -0.38 -10.30 0.68
N VAL A 177 0.51 -9.31 0.71
CA VAL A 177 0.66 -8.39 1.85
C VAL A 177 -0.62 -7.55 2.06
N ALA A 178 -1.18 -6.98 1.00
CA ALA A 178 -2.39 -6.17 1.11
C ALA A 178 -3.60 -7.02 1.57
N ALA A 179 -3.78 -8.20 0.98
CA ALA A 179 -4.86 -9.10 1.34
C ALA A 179 -4.71 -9.64 2.77
N ALA A 180 -3.50 -10.01 3.19
CA ALA A 180 -3.23 -10.46 4.56
C ALA A 180 -3.41 -9.34 5.59
N ALA A 181 -3.18 -8.07 5.23
CA ALA A 181 -3.36 -6.95 6.16
C ALA A 181 -4.82 -6.51 6.29
N LYS A 182 -5.57 -6.42 5.18
CA LYS A 182 -6.91 -5.79 5.17
C LYS A 182 -7.90 -6.42 4.18
N GLY A 183 -7.61 -7.61 3.67
CA GLY A 183 -8.49 -8.36 2.76
C GLY A 183 -8.69 -7.62 1.43
N PRO A 184 -9.93 -7.49 0.93
CA PRO A 184 -10.19 -6.91 -0.39
C PRO A 184 -10.02 -5.39 -0.46
N ALA A 185 -9.54 -4.72 0.60
CA ALA A 185 -9.47 -3.26 0.66
C ALA A 185 -8.59 -2.62 -0.43
N ALA A 186 -7.60 -3.35 -0.96
CA ALA A 186 -6.75 -2.89 -2.06
C ALA A 186 -7.30 -3.20 -3.46
N LEU A 187 -8.45 -3.88 -3.57
CA LEU A 187 -9.03 -4.25 -4.87
C LEU A 187 -9.34 -3.03 -5.77
N PRO A 188 -9.84 -1.88 -5.27
CA PRO A 188 -10.01 -0.69 -6.10
C PRO A 188 -8.69 -0.14 -6.68
N CYS A 189 -7.59 -0.29 -5.95
CA CYS A 189 -6.25 0.07 -6.43
C CYS A 189 -5.79 -0.85 -7.56
N LEU A 190 -5.97 -2.17 -7.40
CA LEU A 190 -5.68 -3.16 -8.43
C LEU A 190 -6.48 -2.91 -9.71
N LEU A 191 -7.80 -2.75 -9.58
CA LEU A 191 -8.70 -2.51 -10.72
C LEU A 191 -8.40 -1.18 -11.40
N GLY A 192 -8.08 -0.13 -10.63
CA GLY A 192 -7.65 1.14 -11.18
C GLY A 192 -6.35 1.03 -11.98
N ALA A 193 -5.36 0.26 -11.51
CA ALA A 193 -4.11 0.05 -12.23
C ALA A 193 -4.31 -0.74 -13.55
N ILE A 194 -5.14 -1.78 -13.53
CA ILE A 194 -5.49 -2.56 -14.73
C ILE A 194 -6.28 -1.68 -15.72
N GLY A 195 -7.29 -0.94 -15.24
CA GLY A 195 -8.09 -0.03 -16.07
C GLY A 195 -7.24 1.07 -16.69
N SER A 196 -6.32 1.65 -15.91
CA SER A 196 -5.36 2.65 -16.40
C SER A 196 -4.48 2.08 -17.51
N ALA A 197 -3.97 0.85 -17.33
CA ALA A 197 -3.21 0.17 -18.37
C ALA A 197 -4.05 -0.08 -19.64
N CYS A 198 -5.33 -0.45 -19.51
CA CYS A 198 -6.25 -0.56 -20.64
C CYS A 198 -6.45 0.77 -21.39
N ILE A 199 -6.60 1.89 -20.66
CA ILE A 199 -6.80 3.24 -21.25
C ILE A 199 -5.54 3.73 -21.95
N VAL A 200 -4.36 3.58 -21.32
CA VAL A 200 -3.12 4.21 -21.79
C VAL A 200 -2.34 3.34 -22.78
N LEU A 201 -2.33 2.02 -22.57
CA LEU A 201 -1.55 1.06 -23.37
C LEU A 201 -2.42 0.15 -24.25
N GLY A 202 -3.74 0.21 -24.09
CA GLY A 202 -4.71 -0.62 -24.80
C GLY A 202 -5.05 -1.92 -24.04
N PRO A 203 -6.27 -2.47 -24.22
CA PRO A 203 -6.77 -3.59 -23.43
C PRO A 203 -5.95 -4.87 -23.61
N ARG A 204 -5.36 -5.10 -24.80
CA ARG A 204 -4.50 -6.26 -25.04
C ARG A 204 -3.24 -6.25 -24.17
N ALA A 205 -2.69 -5.07 -23.86
CA ALA A 205 -1.47 -4.95 -23.07
C ALA A 205 -1.67 -5.42 -21.62
N ALA A 206 -2.84 -5.17 -21.04
CA ALA A 206 -3.20 -5.60 -19.69
C ALA A 206 -3.88 -6.98 -19.67
N LEU A 207 -4.99 -7.12 -20.41
CA LEU A 207 -5.88 -8.28 -20.29
C LEU A 207 -5.29 -9.57 -20.87
N LYS A 208 -4.36 -9.50 -21.82
CA LYS A 208 -3.67 -10.68 -22.38
C LYS A 208 -2.25 -10.89 -21.83
N ASN A 209 -1.87 -10.17 -20.77
CA ASN A 209 -0.53 -10.28 -20.20
C ASN A 209 -0.41 -11.48 -19.28
N ILE A 210 0.16 -12.57 -19.80
CA ILE A 210 0.33 -13.81 -19.03
C ILE A 210 1.11 -13.61 -17.73
N ARG A 211 2.16 -12.76 -17.72
CA ARG A 211 2.99 -12.55 -16.52
C ARG A 211 2.22 -11.81 -15.42
N LEU A 212 1.35 -10.89 -15.78
CA LEU A 212 0.46 -10.20 -14.84
C LEU A 212 -0.53 -11.21 -14.23
N TRP A 213 -1.26 -11.92 -15.07
CA TRP A 213 -2.29 -12.84 -14.60
C TRP A 213 -1.74 -14.03 -13.84
N SER A 214 -0.61 -14.61 -14.26
CA SER A 214 0.07 -15.67 -13.49
C SER A 214 0.47 -15.19 -12.10
N ALA A 215 0.97 -13.95 -11.96
CA ALA A 215 1.31 -13.39 -10.65
C ALA A 215 0.08 -13.13 -9.78
N LEU A 216 -1.02 -12.64 -10.37
CA LEU A 216 -2.29 -12.45 -9.66
C LEU A 216 -2.87 -13.79 -9.21
N PHE A 217 -2.95 -14.79 -10.09
CA PHE A 217 -3.46 -16.12 -9.73
C PHE A 217 -2.60 -16.78 -8.66
N ALA A 218 -1.27 -16.69 -8.76
CA ALA A 218 -0.36 -17.19 -7.73
C ALA A 218 -0.59 -16.49 -6.38
N GLY A 219 -0.72 -15.15 -6.37
CA GLY A 219 -1.02 -14.41 -5.14
C GLY A 219 -2.39 -14.75 -4.55
N ILE A 220 -3.42 -14.89 -5.38
CA ILE A 220 -4.76 -15.34 -4.95
C ILE A 220 -4.68 -16.76 -4.37
N ALA A 221 -3.94 -17.67 -5.01
CA ALA A 221 -3.78 -19.03 -4.52
C ALA A 221 -3.10 -19.06 -3.14
N VAL A 222 -2.04 -18.26 -2.93
CA VAL A 222 -1.39 -18.14 -1.62
C VAL A 222 -2.37 -17.65 -0.55
N VAL A 223 -3.13 -16.59 -0.85
CA VAL A 223 -4.15 -16.06 0.08
C VAL A 223 -5.22 -17.11 0.36
N ALA A 224 -5.71 -17.81 -0.66
CA ALA A 224 -6.73 -18.84 -0.53
C ALA A 224 -6.26 -20.02 0.34
N ILE A 225 -5.03 -20.51 0.11
CA ILE A 225 -4.42 -21.59 0.92
C ILE A 225 -4.37 -21.18 2.39
N VAL A 226 -3.93 -19.96 2.67
CA VAL A 226 -3.88 -19.42 4.03
C VAL A 226 -5.27 -19.34 4.65
N MET A 227 -6.27 -18.82 3.92
CA MET A 227 -7.64 -18.72 4.43
C MET A 227 -8.27 -20.10 4.67
N VAL A 228 -7.99 -21.08 3.82
CA VAL A 228 -8.42 -22.48 4.01
C VAL A 228 -7.76 -23.11 5.23
N ALA A 229 -6.46 -22.86 5.45
CA ALA A 229 -5.76 -23.33 6.64
C ALA A 229 -6.38 -22.75 7.93
N ILE A 230 -6.67 -21.44 7.93
CA ILE A 230 -7.39 -20.79 9.04
C ILE A 230 -8.77 -21.42 9.24
N GLY A 231 -9.51 -21.71 8.16
CA GLY A 231 -10.82 -22.37 8.21
C GLY A 231 -10.76 -23.74 8.91
N HIS A 232 -9.86 -24.63 8.46
CA HIS A 232 -9.67 -25.93 9.10
C HIS A 232 -9.23 -25.82 10.56
N ARG A 233 -8.35 -24.86 10.88
CA ARG A 233 -7.94 -24.65 12.27
C ARG A 233 -9.09 -24.17 13.14
N MET A 234 -9.99 -23.35 12.60
CA MET A 234 -11.19 -22.90 13.32
C MET A 234 -12.17 -24.04 13.59
N GLU A 235 -12.40 -24.92 12.62
CA GLU A 235 -13.20 -26.13 12.81
C GLU A 235 -12.62 -27.01 13.93
N ALA A 236 -11.30 -27.18 13.94
CA ALA A 236 -10.61 -27.95 14.97
C ALA A 236 -10.70 -27.33 16.38
N LEU A 237 -10.79 -25.99 16.47
CA LEU A 237 -10.96 -25.29 17.75
C LEU A 237 -12.40 -25.37 18.28
N GLY A 238 -13.39 -25.63 17.41
CA GLY A 238 -14.80 -25.78 17.81
C GLY A 238 -15.43 -24.50 18.39
N GLN A 239 -14.81 -23.35 18.19
CA GLN A 239 -15.24 -22.04 18.72
C GLN A 239 -15.76 -21.14 17.60
N GLN A 240 -16.73 -20.28 17.92
CA GLN A 240 -17.24 -19.30 16.96
C GLN A 240 -16.34 -18.04 16.94
N PRO A 241 -15.76 -17.66 15.79
CA PRO A 241 -14.91 -16.50 15.73
C PRO A 241 -15.69 -15.19 15.72
N VAL A 242 -15.13 -14.18 16.37
CA VAL A 242 -15.59 -12.79 16.22
C VAL A 242 -15.21 -12.31 14.82
N THR A 243 -16.21 -12.05 13.98
CA THR A 243 -16.02 -11.61 12.60
C THR A 243 -16.66 -10.25 12.34
N GLN A 244 -16.30 -9.61 11.23
CA GLN A 244 -16.94 -8.37 10.79
C GLN A 244 -17.10 -8.37 9.27
N SER A 245 -18.33 -8.17 8.81
CA SER A 245 -18.62 -8.09 7.38
C SER A 245 -18.06 -6.83 6.73
N VAL A 246 -17.59 -6.98 5.48
CA VAL A 246 -17.17 -5.85 4.63
C VAL A 246 -18.36 -4.95 4.28
N ALA A 247 -19.58 -5.51 4.20
CA ALA A 247 -20.80 -4.76 3.88
C ALA A 247 -21.08 -3.61 4.86
N ALA A 248 -20.61 -3.71 6.11
CA ALA A 248 -20.72 -2.64 7.10
C ALA A 248 -19.99 -1.35 6.70
N PHE A 249 -19.09 -1.41 5.72
CA PHE A 249 -18.30 -0.29 5.22
C PHE A 249 -18.80 0.26 3.87
N MET A 250 -19.84 -0.35 3.28
CA MET A 250 -20.39 0.03 1.98
C MET A 250 -21.58 0.98 2.15
N TRP A 251 -22.36 1.16 1.08
CA TRP A 251 -23.49 2.09 0.99
C TRP A 251 -24.45 2.02 2.18
N GLN A 252 -24.65 3.18 2.80
CA GLN A 252 -25.64 3.46 3.84
C GLN A 252 -26.17 4.88 3.60
N ALA A 253 -27.47 5.12 3.78
CA ALA A 253 -28.09 6.42 3.50
C ALA A 253 -27.40 7.57 4.26
N GLU A 254 -26.98 7.32 5.50
CA GLU A 254 -26.28 8.28 6.36
C GLU A 254 -24.89 8.68 5.84
N ARG A 255 -24.30 7.93 4.90
CA ARG A 255 -22.92 8.14 4.44
C ARG A 255 -22.83 8.91 3.13
N ILE A 256 -23.94 9.25 2.49
CA ILE A 256 -23.96 9.88 1.15
C ILE A 256 -23.06 11.12 1.10
N GLY A 257 -23.16 12.02 2.08
CA GLY A 257 -22.32 13.21 2.15
C GLY A 257 -20.81 12.88 2.21
N GLY A 258 -20.45 11.88 3.02
CA GLY A 258 -19.06 11.41 3.11
C GLY A 258 -18.55 10.75 1.83
N VAL A 259 -19.41 10.00 1.12
CA VAL A 259 -19.06 9.40 -0.18
C VAL A 259 -18.83 10.48 -1.25
N LEU A 260 -19.67 11.52 -1.28
CA LEU A 260 -19.52 12.63 -2.22
C LEU A 260 -18.27 13.48 -1.92
N ALA A 261 -17.93 13.67 -0.64
CA ALA A 261 -16.72 14.37 -0.22
C ALA A 261 -15.44 13.55 -0.36
N PHE A 262 -15.54 12.22 -0.52
CA PHE A 262 -14.42 11.29 -0.49
C PHE A 262 -13.30 11.63 -1.50
N PRO A 263 -13.58 11.91 -2.79
CA PRO A 263 -12.52 12.24 -3.75
C PRO A 263 -11.72 13.48 -3.37
N LEU A 264 -12.40 14.52 -2.88
CA LEU A 264 -11.75 15.75 -2.44
C LEU A 264 -10.92 15.49 -1.17
N ALA A 265 -11.48 14.76 -0.20
CA ALA A 265 -10.77 14.40 1.02
C ALA A 265 -9.51 13.57 0.73
N ALA A 266 -9.61 12.59 -0.18
CA ALA A 266 -8.48 11.79 -0.65
C ALA A 266 -7.39 12.62 -1.34
N TRP A 267 -7.80 13.63 -2.13
CA TRP A 267 -6.87 14.53 -2.79
C TRP A 267 -6.16 15.45 -1.79
N VAL A 268 -6.91 16.06 -0.87
CA VAL A 268 -6.35 16.97 0.15
C VAL A 268 -5.43 16.22 1.12
N SER A 269 -5.81 15.02 1.55
CA SER A 269 -5.02 14.25 2.52
C SER A 269 -3.65 13.84 1.97
N ALA A 270 -3.55 13.68 0.64
CA ALA A 270 -2.33 13.32 -0.07
C ALA A 270 -1.44 14.52 -0.45
N LEU A 271 -1.75 15.73 0.03
CA LEU A 271 -0.90 16.90 -0.20
C LEU A 271 0.49 16.73 0.46
N PRO A 272 1.56 17.26 -0.17
CA PRO A 272 1.54 18.02 -1.43
C PRO A 272 1.59 17.14 -2.69
N ILE A 273 1.74 15.81 -2.57
CA ILE A 273 1.97 14.90 -3.72
C ILE A 273 0.80 14.94 -4.72
N SER A 274 -0.43 15.02 -4.22
CA SER A 274 -1.63 15.06 -5.05
C SER A 274 -1.73 16.28 -5.98
N LEU A 275 -0.94 17.34 -5.77
CA LEU A 275 -0.83 18.45 -6.73
C LEU A 275 -0.29 17.97 -8.08
N ALA A 276 0.52 16.90 -8.10
CA ALA A 276 1.01 16.29 -9.33
C ALA A 276 -0.13 15.83 -10.27
N LEU A 277 -1.34 15.59 -9.75
CA LEU A 277 -2.52 15.20 -10.52
C LEU A 277 -3.14 16.35 -11.32
N LEU A 278 -2.70 17.60 -11.14
CA LEU A 278 -3.18 18.74 -11.95
C LEU A 278 -2.45 18.85 -13.29
N PHE A 279 -1.22 18.33 -13.36
CA PHE A 279 -0.31 18.48 -14.50
C PHE A 279 -0.32 17.39 -15.59
N PRO A 280 -1.02 16.23 -15.48
CA PRO A 280 -1.03 15.22 -16.53
C PRO A 280 -2.08 15.52 -17.63
N TRP A 281 -2.75 16.68 -17.58
CA TRP A 281 -3.86 17.04 -18.47
C TRP A 281 -3.60 18.33 -19.27
N GLY A 282 -4.14 18.39 -20.50
CA GLY A 282 -4.16 19.63 -21.30
C GLY A 282 -2.88 19.97 -22.09
N PRO A 283 -2.76 21.22 -22.59
CA PRO A 283 -1.65 21.63 -23.46
C PRO A 283 -0.28 21.70 -22.75
N GLY A 284 -0.24 22.16 -21.49
CA GLY A 284 1.01 22.23 -20.70
C GLY A 284 1.59 20.84 -20.42
N ALA A 285 0.73 19.86 -20.16
CA ALA A 285 1.05 18.44 -20.11
C ALA A 285 1.74 17.94 -21.38
N ARG A 286 1.27 18.35 -22.57
CA ARG A 286 1.87 17.98 -23.85
C ARG A 286 3.25 18.63 -24.05
N ALA A 287 3.44 19.84 -23.54
CA ALA A 287 4.76 20.49 -23.53
C ALA A 287 5.74 19.76 -22.61
N GLU A 288 5.28 19.32 -21.42
CA GLU A 288 6.11 18.52 -20.50
C GLU A 288 6.38 17.10 -21.05
N ALA A 289 5.43 16.52 -21.80
CA ALA A 289 5.64 15.26 -22.52
C ALA A 289 6.82 15.33 -23.49
N ASN A 290 7.06 16.49 -24.12
CA ASN A 290 8.21 16.71 -24.98
C ASN A 290 9.53 16.71 -24.20
N ARG A 291 9.54 17.14 -22.93
CA ARG A 291 10.73 17.09 -22.06
C ARG A 291 10.98 15.70 -21.48
N LEU A 292 9.94 15.01 -21.04
CA LEU A 292 10.03 13.67 -20.43
C LEU A 292 10.21 12.55 -21.47
N GLY A 293 9.94 12.84 -22.74
CA GLY A 293 9.84 11.86 -23.81
C GLY A 293 8.62 10.96 -23.68
N ARG A 294 8.33 10.20 -24.75
CA ARG A 294 7.15 9.34 -24.85
C ARG A 294 7.02 8.36 -23.68
N THR A 295 8.14 7.78 -23.24
CA THR A 295 8.16 6.79 -22.16
C THR A 295 7.79 7.41 -20.82
N GLY A 296 8.35 8.58 -20.49
CA GLY A 296 8.02 9.31 -19.26
C GLY A 296 6.57 9.76 -19.25
N TRP A 297 6.07 10.27 -20.38
CA TRP A 297 4.67 10.69 -20.51
C TRP A 297 3.67 9.55 -20.29
N VAL A 298 3.98 8.35 -20.78
CA VAL A 298 3.17 7.15 -20.51
C VAL A 298 3.14 6.83 -19.02
N CYS A 299 4.27 6.94 -18.30
CA CYS A 299 4.31 6.74 -16.84
C CYS A 299 3.34 7.69 -16.11
N VAL A 300 3.40 8.98 -16.46
CA VAL A 300 2.59 10.04 -15.84
C VAL A 300 1.10 9.74 -16.03
N ARG A 301 0.68 9.42 -17.26
CA ARG A 301 -0.71 9.07 -17.54
C ARG A 301 -1.16 7.81 -16.83
N LEU A 302 -0.30 6.79 -16.74
CA LEU A 302 -0.63 5.56 -16.02
C LEU A 302 -0.87 5.82 -14.54
N ALA A 303 0.00 6.59 -13.88
CA ALA A 303 -0.16 6.95 -12.48
C ALA A 303 -1.43 7.78 -12.25
N ALA A 304 -1.67 8.81 -13.07
CA ALA A 304 -2.82 9.69 -12.96
C ALA A 304 -4.15 8.94 -13.15
N TRP A 305 -4.27 8.13 -14.20
CA TRP A 305 -5.48 7.32 -14.41
C TRP A 305 -5.66 6.23 -13.36
N THR A 306 -4.58 5.67 -12.82
CA THR A 306 -4.69 4.71 -11.72
C THR A 306 -5.36 5.37 -10.52
N TRP A 307 -4.87 6.54 -10.11
CA TRP A 307 -5.45 7.29 -8.99
C TRP A 307 -6.93 7.62 -9.24
N VAL A 308 -7.26 8.21 -10.40
CA VAL A 308 -8.64 8.59 -10.76
C VAL A 308 -9.56 7.37 -10.69
N LEU A 309 -9.21 6.28 -11.36
CA LEU A 309 -10.05 5.08 -11.40
C LEU A 309 -10.17 4.43 -10.02
N SER A 310 -9.10 4.38 -9.22
CA SER A 310 -9.16 3.80 -7.88
C SER A 310 -10.08 4.59 -6.96
N ILE A 311 -9.98 5.93 -6.95
CA ILE A 311 -10.86 6.80 -6.16
C ILE A 311 -12.31 6.70 -6.64
N SER A 312 -12.55 6.66 -7.96
CA SER A 312 -13.89 6.44 -8.50
C SER A 312 -14.48 5.10 -8.07
N ILE A 313 -13.69 4.02 -8.09
CA ILE A 313 -14.17 2.69 -7.66
C ILE A 313 -14.46 2.68 -6.16
N TYR A 314 -13.62 3.30 -5.32
CA TYR A 314 -13.90 3.45 -3.89
C TYR A 314 -15.21 4.21 -3.65
N MET A 315 -15.42 5.33 -4.35
CA MET A 315 -16.64 6.13 -4.25
C MET A 315 -17.87 5.33 -4.69
N LEU A 316 -17.80 4.63 -5.83
CA LEU A 316 -18.89 3.77 -6.32
C LEU A 316 -19.20 2.60 -5.38
N ALA A 317 -18.22 2.11 -4.64
CA ALA A 317 -18.41 1.10 -3.59
C ALA A 317 -19.06 1.66 -2.30
N GLY A 318 -19.32 2.97 -2.24
CA GLY A 318 -19.94 3.62 -1.09
C GLY A 318 -18.96 3.91 0.06
N VAL A 319 -17.66 3.94 -0.23
CA VAL A 319 -16.62 4.24 0.77
C VAL A 319 -16.61 5.74 1.06
N SER A 320 -16.82 6.09 2.33
CA SER A 320 -16.85 7.48 2.79
C SER A 320 -15.65 7.89 3.64
N ASN A 321 -14.89 6.92 4.19
CA ASN A 321 -13.80 7.23 5.12
C ASN A 321 -12.48 7.46 4.36
N PRO A 322 -11.88 8.67 4.43
CA PRO A 322 -10.66 9.02 3.68
C PRO A 322 -9.47 8.11 3.95
N ARG A 323 -9.42 7.39 5.09
CA ARG A 323 -8.33 6.44 5.39
C ARG A 323 -8.22 5.31 4.35
N TYR A 324 -9.30 4.99 3.64
CA TYR A 324 -9.28 3.99 2.56
C TYR A 324 -8.68 4.51 1.26
N ALA A 325 -8.50 5.83 1.11
CA ALA A 325 -7.79 6.40 -0.02
C ALA A 325 -6.26 6.30 0.12
N LEU A 326 -5.76 6.02 1.33
CA LEU A 326 -4.33 5.95 1.62
C LEU A 326 -3.54 5.00 0.68
N PRO A 327 -4.05 3.81 0.32
CA PRO A 327 -3.42 2.94 -0.68
C PRO A 327 -3.38 3.51 -2.11
N ALA A 328 -4.32 4.40 -2.46
CA ALA A 328 -4.36 5.06 -3.77
C ALA A 328 -3.49 6.32 -3.80
N ALA A 329 -3.29 6.96 -2.65
CA ALA A 329 -2.48 8.16 -2.47
C ALA A 329 -0.98 7.90 -2.36
N ALA A 330 -0.58 6.66 -2.09
CA ALA A 330 0.79 6.23 -1.82
C ALA A 330 1.55 5.73 -3.05
#